data_AF-A0A9P5LBW4-F1
#
_entry.id   AF-A0A9P5LBW4-F1
#
_cell.length_a   1.000
_cell.length_b   1.000
_cell.length_c   1.000
_cell.angle_alpha   90.00
_cell.angle_beta   90.00
_cell.angle_gamma   90.00
#
_symmetry.space_group_name_H-M   'P 1'
#
loop_
_entity.id
_entity.type
_entity.pdbx_description
1 polymer ?
#
loop_
_entity_poly.entity_id
_entity_poly.type
_entity_poly.pdbx_seq_one_letter_code
_entity_poly.pdbx_strand_id
1 'polypeptide(L)'
;MDPDCAICHAPATMACDCEAKRLEVAVKQAEDRMMRSIYNDIRSWVRAHAQDYILEYFRLLAERRKTAHSAHLDRITAHAYHYYHAPPHPNQIAEAQASLKRGIDEDWQSSVQRYPEVLEYFFGLVELTLPAEDEPAVKAPPLSALNGYRKANRRSGSNGAPAGTSAVVAPVGYHEPPALPSRTPPPMPRPDRRTPGPRDRRSTYGAPPPQQQPPSYYGGY
;
A
#
# COMPACT_ATOMS: atom_id res chain seq x y z
N MET A 1 -28.86 -33.10 23.62
CA MET A 1 -29.48 -33.20 22.28
C MET A 1 -28.75 -32.19 21.43
N ASP A 2 -27.93 -32.67 20.51
CA ASP A 2 -27.21 -31.81 19.57
C ASP A 2 -28.15 -31.46 18.39
N PRO A 3 -28.09 -30.24 17.86
CA PRO A 3 -28.96 -29.83 16.77
C PRO A 3 -28.61 -30.55 15.46
N ASP A 4 -29.60 -30.73 14.58
CA ASP A 4 -29.37 -31.12 13.19
C ASP A 4 -28.63 -29.98 12.46
N CYS A 5 -27.91 -30.32 11.40
CA CYS A 5 -27.13 -29.35 10.63
C CYS A 5 -28.03 -28.21 10.09
N ALA A 6 -27.67 -26.96 10.37
CA ALA A 6 -28.38 -25.76 9.95
C ALA A 6 -28.38 -25.52 8.42
N ILE A 7 -27.59 -26.28 7.66
CA ILE A 7 -27.42 -26.12 6.21
C ILE A 7 -28.09 -27.25 5.42
N CYS A 8 -27.88 -28.51 5.81
CA CYS A 8 -28.44 -29.67 5.10
C CYS A 8 -29.46 -30.46 5.92
N HIS A 9 -29.71 -30.09 7.18
CA HIS A 9 -30.65 -30.73 8.10
C HIS A 9 -30.34 -32.20 8.40
N ALA A 10 -29.10 -32.65 8.16
CA ALA A 10 -28.66 -33.97 8.56
C ALA A 10 -28.55 -34.07 10.09
N PRO A 11 -28.87 -35.22 10.70
CA PRO A 11 -28.74 -35.42 12.13
C PRO A 11 -27.30 -35.30 12.61
N ALA A 12 -27.12 -34.83 13.85
CA ALA A 12 -25.80 -34.63 14.45
C ALA A 12 -24.91 -35.89 14.41
N THR A 13 -25.52 -37.09 14.48
CA THR A 13 -24.83 -38.38 14.37
C THR A 13 -24.12 -38.59 13.02
N MET A 14 -24.53 -37.89 11.98
CA MET A 14 -23.94 -37.98 10.64
C MET A 14 -22.67 -37.12 10.49
N ALA A 15 -22.43 -36.16 11.40
CA ALA A 15 -21.23 -35.33 11.46
C ALA A 15 -20.76 -34.76 10.11
N CYS A 16 -21.65 -34.09 9.36
CA CYS A 16 -21.31 -33.47 8.08
C CYS A 16 -20.57 -32.13 8.22
N ASP A 17 -19.78 -31.72 7.22
CA ASP A 17 -18.93 -30.52 7.29
C ASP A 17 -19.58 -29.21 6.80
N CYS A 18 -20.89 -29.19 6.54
CA CYS A 18 -21.53 -28.07 5.85
C CYS A 18 -21.40 -26.73 6.59
N GLU A 19 -21.56 -26.73 7.92
CA GLU A 19 -21.43 -25.53 8.76
C GLU A 19 -19.99 -25.04 8.84
N ALA A 20 -19.04 -25.96 9.02
CA ALA A 20 -17.61 -25.66 9.05
C ALA A 20 -17.17 -24.99 7.74
N LYS A 21 -17.54 -25.57 6.59
CA LYS A 21 -17.24 -25.00 5.27
C LYS A 21 -17.85 -23.61 5.08
N ARG A 22 -19.09 -23.39 5.54
CA ARG A 22 -19.72 -22.06 5.47
C ARG A 22 -18.99 -21.05 6.35
N LEU A 23 -18.54 -21.45 7.55
CA LEU A 23 -17.74 -20.60 8.42
C LEU A 23 -16.40 -20.22 7.77
N GLU A 24 -15.68 -21.18 7.18
CA GLU A 24 -14.42 -20.91 6.45
C GLU A 24 -14.61 -19.88 5.34
N VAL A 25 -15.68 -20.00 4.55
CA VAL A 25 -16.01 -19.01 3.50
C VAL A 25 -16.31 -17.64 4.12
N ALA A 26 -17.06 -17.58 5.22
CA ALA A 26 -17.37 -16.32 5.90
C ALA A 26 -16.12 -15.64 6.46
N VAL A 27 -15.18 -16.42 7.05
CA VAL A 27 -13.89 -15.92 7.53
C VAL A 27 -13.09 -15.31 6.38
N LYS A 28 -12.95 -16.05 5.26
CA LYS A 28 -12.23 -15.55 4.09
C LYS A 28 -12.81 -14.25 3.55
N GLN A 29 -14.14 -14.14 3.50
CA GLN A 29 -14.82 -12.91 3.08
C GLN A 29 -14.60 -11.75 4.07
N ALA A 30 -14.50 -12.02 5.35
CA ALA A 30 -14.19 -11.00 6.36
C ALA A 30 -12.73 -10.54 6.24
N GLU A 31 -11.80 -11.48 6.09
CA GLU A 31 -10.38 -11.22 5.84
C GLU A 31 -10.18 -10.36 4.60
N ASP A 32 -10.75 -10.75 3.46
CA ASP A 32 -10.63 -10.00 2.20
C ASP A 32 -11.16 -8.57 2.29
N ARG A 33 -12.16 -8.32 3.15
CA ARG A 33 -12.72 -6.97 3.34
C ARG A 33 -11.84 -6.11 4.24
N MET A 34 -11.33 -6.67 5.33
CA MET A 34 -10.59 -5.91 6.34
C MET A 34 -9.09 -5.90 6.08
N MET A 35 -8.48 -7.06 5.85
CA MET A 35 -7.03 -7.18 5.70
C MET A 35 -6.54 -6.60 4.38
N ARG A 36 -7.35 -6.67 3.31
CA ARG A 36 -6.95 -6.13 2.00
C ARG A 36 -6.69 -4.63 2.03
N SER A 37 -7.51 -3.83 2.74
CA SER A 37 -7.24 -2.40 2.88
C SER A 37 -5.98 -2.16 3.68
N ILE A 38 -5.81 -2.87 4.81
CA ILE A 38 -4.61 -2.78 5.66
C ILE A 38 -3.34 -3.08 4.86
N TYR A 39 -3.31 -4.17 4.08
CA TYR A 39 -2.15 -4.49 3.24
C TYR A 39 -1.87 -3.45 2.15
N ASN A 40 -2.91 -2.80 1.61
CA ASN A 40 -2.72 -1.73 0.63
C ASN A 40 -2.13 -0.47 1.27
N ASP A 41 -2.57 -0.13 2.47
CA ASP A 41 -2.06 1.01 3.22
C ASP A 41 -0.60 0.78 3.60
N ILE A 42 -0.29 -0.41 4.16
CA ILE A 42 1.08 -0.83 4.47
C ILE A 42 1.96 -0.75 3.22
N ARG A 43 1.54 -1.35 2.10
CA ARG A 43 2.32 -1.36 0.86
C ARG A 43 2.59 0.06 0.35
N SER A 44 1.59 0.93 0.43
CA SER A 44 1.70 2.32 -0.03
C SER A 44 2.67 3.10 0.87
N TRP A 45 2.56 2.92 2.18
CA TRP A 45 3.45 3.53 3.17
C TRP A 45 4.90 3.06 2.97
N VAL A 46 5.16 1.74 2.95
CA VAL A 46 6.50 1.17 2.75
C VAL A 46 7.11 1.65 1.45
N ARG A 47 6.35 1.63 0.34
CA ARG A 47 6.83 2.08 -0.97
C ARG A 47 7.28 3.54 -0.93
N ALA A 48 6.49 4.43 -0.33
CA ALA A 48 6.82 5.84 -0.25
C ALA A 48 8.14 6.05 0.52
N HIS A 49 8.27 5.44 1.70
CA HIS A 49 9.44 5.60 2.55
C HIS A 49 10.70 4.97 1.93
N ALA A 50 10.58 3.80 1.31
CA ALA A 50 11.68 3.17 0.59
C ALA A 50 12.13 4.03 -0.60
N GLN A 51 11.19 4.60 -1.35
CA GLN A 51 11.51 5.49 -2.47
C GLN A 51 12.24 6.74 -1.98
N ASP A 52 11.76 7.39 -0.92
CA ASP A 52 12.36 8.60 -0.39
C ASP A 52 13.78 8.34 0.14
N TYR A 53 13.98 7.24 0.86
CA TYR A 53 15.29 6.83 1.34
C TYR A 53 16.30 6.62 0.20
N ILE A 54 15.91 5.87 -0.84
CA ILE A 54 16.79 5.58 -1.98
C ILE A 54 17.12 6.83 -2.77
N LEU A 55 16.13 7.72 -2.99
CA LEU A 55 16.36 8.99 -3.67
C LEU A 55 17.32 9.90 -2.88
N GLU A 56 17.16 9.97 -1.56
CA GLU A 56 18.03 10.77 -0.71
C GLU A 56 19.47 10.23 -0.68
N TYR A 57 19.59 8.91 -0.55
CA TYR A 57 20.90 8.25 -0.64
C TYR A 57 21.59 8.51 -1.98
N PHE A 58 20.86 8.39 -3.09
CA PHE A 58 21.39 8.70 -4.42
C PHE A 58 21.80 10.18 -4.55
N ARG A 59 21.00 11.12 -4.04
CA ARG A 59 21.35 12.56 -4.07
C ARG A 59 22.70 12.80 -3.41
N LEU A 60 22.95 12.22 -2.25
CA LEU A 60 24.24 12.35 -1.56
C LEU A 60 25.41 11.88 -2.43
N LEU A 61 25.27 10.74 -3.10
CA LEU A 61 26.31 10.19 -3.98
C LEU A 61 26.52 11.06 -5.22
N ALA A 62 25.43 11.48 -5.86
CA ALA A 62 25.45 12.33 -7.04
C ALA A 62 26.08 13.69 -6.73
N GLU A 63 25.75 14.32 -5.59
CA GLU A 63 26.36 15.59 -5.16
C GLU A 63 27.86 15.42 -4.92
N ARG A 64 28.29 14.36 -4.23
CA ARG A 64 29.72 14.06 -4.06
C ARG A 64 30.46 13.95 -5.41
N ARG A 65 29.86 13.28 -6.40
CA ARG A 65 30.44 13.17 -7.74
C ARG A 65 30.48 14.50 -8.47
N LYS A 66 29.44 15.33 -8.37
CA LYS A 66 29.42 16.67 -8.97
C LYS A 66 30.53 17.56 -8.38
N THR A 67 30.73 17.52 -7.06
CA THR A 67 31.84 18.24 -6.41
C THR A 67 33.20 17.76 -6.92
N ALA A 68 33.42 16.44 -6.98
CA ALA A 68 34.67 15.88 -7.49
C ALA A 68 34.91 16.23 -8.97
N HIS A 69 33.85 16.27 -9.77
CA HIS A 69 33.90 16.69 -11.18
C HIS A 69 34.25 18.16 -11.34
N SER A 70 33.66 19.05 -10.53
CA SER A 70 34.03 20.47 -10.51
C SER A 70 35.53 20.65 -10.26
N ALA A 71 36.06 20.01 -9.21
CA ALA A 71 37.48 20.05 -8.89
C ALA A 71 38.37 19.42 -9.99
N HIS A 72 37.85 18.47 -10.76
CA HIS A 72 38.57 17.91 -11.89
C HIS A 72 38.63 18.90 -13.08
N LEU A 73 37.51 19.56 -13.39
CA LEU A 73 37.48 20.61 -14.42
C LEU A 73 38.38 21.78 -14.06
N ASP A 74 38.42 22.19 -12.80
CA ASP A 74 39.33 23.25 -12.33
C ASP A 74 40.80 22.87 -12.56
N ARG A 75 41.17 21.61 -12.28
CA ARG A 75 42.53 21.09 -12.54
C ARG A 75 42.87 21.06 -14.03
N ILE A 76 41.95 20.58 -14.87
CA ILE A 76 42.15 20.57 -16.34
C ILE A 76 42.33 22.00 -16.86
N THR A 77 41.51 22.93 -16.36
CA THR A 77 41.56 24.35 -16.76
C THR A 77 42.87 25.00 -16.34
N ALA A 78 43.29 24.82 -15.08
CA ALA A 78 44.55 25.36 -14.58
C ALA A 78 45.77 24.77 -15.33
N HIS A 79 45.75 23.48 -15.63
CA HIS A 79 46.80 22.82 -16.41
C HIS A 79 46.88 23.38 -17.83
N ALA A 80 45.74 23.49 -18.53
CA ALA A 80 45.70 24.05 -19.88
C ALA A 80 46.24 25.49 -19.92
N TYR A 81 45.84 26.31 -18.95
CA TYR A 81 46.31 27.68 -18.83
C TYR A 81 47.81 27.77 -18.54
N HIS A 82 48.33 26.97 -17.60
CA HIS A 82 49.74 27.02 -17.19
C HIS A 82 50.71 26.63 -18.32
N TYR A 83 50.39 25.60 -19.11
CA TYR A 83 51.30 25.09 -20.14
C TYR A 83 51.05 25.72 -21.52
N TYR A 84 49.80 25.95 -21.88
CA TYR A 84 49.41 26.34 -23.24
C TYR A 84 48.86 27.76 -23.32
N HIS A 85 48.65 28.46 -22.18
CA HIS A 85 48.04 29.79 -22.11
C HIS A 85 46.70 29.86 -22.88
N ALA A 86 45.99 28.74 -22.89
CA ALA A 86 44.80 28.51 -23.70
C ALA A 86 43.73 27.81 -22.85
N PRO A 87 42.44 27.92 -23.23
CA PRO A 87 41.39 27.14 -22.60
C PRO A 87 41.60 25.63 -22.83
N PRO A 88 41.04 24.78 -21.95
CA PRO A 88 41.17 23.34 -22.10
C PRO A 88 40.50 22.82 -23.38
N HIS A 89 41.10 21.78 -23.96
CA HIS A 89 40.65 21.24 -25.24
C HIS A 89 39.21 20.69 -25.13
N PRO A 90 38.31 20.98 -26.09
CA PRO A 90 36.91 20.56 -26.02
C PRO A 90 36.70 19.07 -25.76
N ASN A 91 37.53 18.21 -26.38
CA ASN A 91 37.45 16.75 -26.16
C ASN A 91 37.73 16.35 -24.70
N GLN A 92 38.61 17.04 -23.99
CA GLN A 92 38.90 16.73 -22.58
C GLN A 92 37.69 17.08 -21.69
N ILE A 93 37.01 18.18 -21.99
CA ILE A 93 35.78 18.56 -21.31
C ILE A 93 34.69 17.52 -21.62
N ALA A 94 34.52 17.16 -22.89
CA ALA A 94 33.51 16.18 -23.30
C ALA A 94 33.73 14.81 -22.63
N GLU A 95 34.98 14.35 -22.54
CA GLU A 95 35.35 13.12 -21.85
C GLU A 95 35.05 13.20 -20.34
N ALA A 96 35.42 14.31 -19.69
CA ALA A 96 35.11 14.51 -18.27
C ALA A 96 33.59 14.47 -18.02
N GLN A 97 32.78 15.11 -18.88
CA GLN A 97 31.32 15.09 -18.78
C GLN A 97 30.75 13.69 -18.99
N ALA A 98 31.26 12.94 -19.97
CA ALA A 98 30.87 11.55 -20.20
C ALA A 98 31.21 10.66 -19.00
N SER A 99 32.37 10.87 -18.38
CA SER A 99 32.78 10.15 -17.17
C SER A 99 31.87 10.46 -15.98
N LEU A 100 31.51 11.73 -15.77
CA LEU A 100 30.54 12.11 -14.73
C LEU A 100 29.21 11.41 -14.94
N LYS A 101 28.68 11.43 -16.17
CA LYS A 101 27.40 10.80 -16.51
C LYS A 101 27.40 9.31 -16.20
N ARG A 102 28.42 8.57 -16.65
CA ARG A 102 28.58 7.14 -16.35
C ARG A 102 28.61 6.88 -14.85
N GLY A 103 29.39 7.67 -14.10
CA GLY A 103 29.46 7.54 -12.65
C GLY A 103 28.12 7.79 -11.95
N ILE A 104 27.36 8.80 -12.38
CA ILE A 104 26.01 9.04 -11.84
C ILE A 104 25.06 7.87 -12.16
N ASP A 105 25.15 7.29 -13.36
CA ASP A 105 24.33 6.15 -13.74
C ASP A 105 24.67 4.89 -12.90
N GLU A 106 25.97 4.66 -12.62
CA GLU A 106 26.43 3.61 -11.72
C GLU A 106 25.95 3.80 -10.27
N ASP A 107 25.97 5.04 -9.76
CA ASP A 107 25.41 5.38 -8.44
C ASP A 107 23.92 5.09 -8.37
N TRP A 108 23.20 5.44 -9.43
CA TRP A 108 21.76 5.18 -9.51
C TRP A 108 21.47 3.69 -9.50
N GLN A 109 22.17 2.92 -10.34
CA GLN A 109 22.05 1.46 -10.38
C GLN A 109 22.35 0.83 -9.01
N SER A 110 23.43 1.27 -8.36
CA SER A 110 23.82 0.77 -7.03
C SER A 110 22.78 1.13 -5.96
N SER A 111 22.19 2.32 -6.06
CA SER A 111 21.12 2.75 -5.15
C SER A 111 19.87 1.88 -5.31
N VAL A 112 19.42 1.64 -6.56
CA VAL A 112 18.25 0.79 -6.84
C VAL A 112 18.44 -0.66 -6.39
N GLN A 113 19.66 -1.19 -6.45
CA GLN A 113 19.95 -2.54 -5.98
C GLN A 113 19.67 -2.75 -4.48
N ARG A 114 19.58 -1.67 -3.68
CA ARG A 114 19.30 -1.72 -2.23
C ARG A 114 17.82 -1.84 -1.88
N TYR A 115 16.93 -1.90 -2.87
CA TYR A 115 15.49 -2.00 -2.58
C TYR A 115 15.13 -3.20 -1.70
N PRO A 116 15.65 -4.43 -1.90
CA PRO A 116 15.27 -5.57 -1.08
C PRO A 116 15.46 -5.33 0.42
N GLU A 117 16.65 -4.88 0.84
CA GLU A 117 16.99 -4.66 2.24
C GLU A 117 16.22 -3.47 2.84
N VAL A 118 16.04 -2.41 2.05
CA VAL A 118 15.28 -1.22 2.48
C VAL A 118 13.80 -1.56 2.66
N LEU A 119 13.23 -2.35 1.75
CA LEU A 119 11.86 -2.84 1.86
C LEU A 119 11.70 -3.75 3.08
N GLU A 120 12.62 -4.69 3.30
CA GLU A 120 12.63 -5.56 4.47
C GLU A 120 12.62 -4.76 5.78
N TYR A 121 13.48 -3.75 5.89
CA TYR A 121 13.51 -2.85 7.04
C TYR A 121 12.17 -2.16 7.28
N PHE A 122 11.60 -1.51 6.27
CA PHE A 122 10.35 -0.76 6.44
C PHE A 122 9.14 -1.67 6.66
N PHE A 123 9.10 -2.87 6.07
CA PHE A 123 8.09 -3.88 6.40
C PHE A 123 8.25 -4.38 7.85
N GLY A 124 9.49 -4.54 8.33
CA GLY A 124 9.78 -4.93 9.71
C GLY A 124 9.38 -3.91 10.77
N LEU A 125 9.16 -2.64 10.40
CA LEU A 125 8.61 -1.62 11.31
C LEU A 125 7.10 -1.73 11.52
N VAL A 126 6.40 -2.51 10.69
CA VAL A 126 4.95 -2.63 10.76
C VAL A 126 4.58 -3.66 11.83
N GLU A 127 3.85 -3.22 12.84
CA GLU A 127 3.36 -4.08 13.92
C GLU A 127 1.83 -4.20 13.85
N LEU A 128 1.34 -5.45 13.93
CA LEU A 128 -0.08 -5.78 14.03
C LEU A 128 -0.31 -6.52 15.33
N THR A 129 -1.00 -5.89 16.28
CA THR A 129 -1.30 -6.47 17.59
C THR A 129 -2.73 -6.99 17.63
N LEU A 130 -2.91 -8.19 18.17
CA LEU A 130 -4.24 -8.72 18.47
C LEU A 130 -4.66 -8.32 19.90
N PRO A 131 -5.93 -7.99 20.12
CA PRO A 131 -6.47 -7.80 21.47
C PRO A 131 -6.27 -9.04 22.33
N ALA A 132 -6.10 -8.87 23.64
CA ALA A 132 -6.02 -10.00 24.57
C ALA A 132 -7.40 -10.66 24.77
N GLU A 133 -7.41 -11.97 25.03
CA GLU A 133 -8.64 -12.77 25.23
C GLU A 133 -9.50 -12.28 26.41
N ASP A 134 -8.88 -11.61 27.38
CA ASP A 134 -9.56 -11.13 28.56
C ASP A 134 -10.22 -9.76 28.41
N GLU A 135 -9.94 -9.05 27.30
CA GLU A 135 -10.48 -7.72 27.02
C GLU A 135 -12.02 -7.72 26.87
N PRO A 136 -12.73 -6.70 27.39
CA PRO A 136 -14.19 -6.64 27.32
C PRO A 136 -14.71 -6.56 25.89
N ALA A 137 -13.93 -6.00 24.96
CA ALA A 137 -14.26 -5.94 23.54
C ALA A 137 -14.34 -7.33 22.89
N VAL A 138 -13.52 -8.28 23.34
CA VAL A 138 -13.50 -9.68 22.88
C VAL A 138 -14.62 -10.48 23.57
N LYS A 139 -14.78 -10.31 24.89
CA LYS A 139 -15.77 -11.06 25.70
C LYS A 139 -17.22 -10.63 25.50
N ALA A 140 -17.46 -9.38 25.16
CA ALA A 140 -18.80 -8.81 25.01
C ALA A 140 -18.87 -7.92 23.76
N PRO A 141 -18.68 -8.51 22.56
CA PRO A 141 -18.69 -7.74 21.32
C PRO A 141 -20.07 -7.07 21.16
N PRO A 142 -20.13 -5.82 20.66
CA PRO A 142 -21.37 -5.07 20.49
C PRO A 142 -22.19 -5.55 19.26
N LEU A 143 -22.30 -6.86 19.09
CA LEU A 143 -23.09 -7.51 18.05
C LEU A 143 -24.41 -7.95 18.69
N SER A 144 -25.49 -7.25 18.33
CA SER A 144 -26.78 -7.09 19.01
C SER A 144 -27.62 -8.35 19.35
N ALA A 145 -27.08 -9.57 19.37
CA ALA A 145 -27.81 -10.77 19.77
C ALA A 145 -27.55 -11.22 21.22
N LEU A 146 -26.34 -11.03 21.75
CA LEU A 146 -25.95 -11.54 23.08
C LEU A 146 -26.12 -10.51 24.22
N ASN A 147 -26.01 -9.21 23.91
CA ASN A 147 -26.02 -8.15 24.93
C ASN A 147 -27.42 -7.88 25.51
N GLY A 148 -28.50 -8.34 24.86
CA GLY A 148 -29.87 -8.21 25.33
C GLY A 148 -30.25 -9.16 26.48
N TYR A 149 -29.64 -10.35 26.53
CA TYR A 149 -30.02 -11.38 27.50
C TYR A 149 -29.59 -11.07 28.94
N ARG A 150 -28.48 -10.36 29.14
CA ARG A 150 -28.00 -10.02 30.51
C ARG A 150 -28.82 -8.91 31.18
N LYS A 151 -29.62 -8.14 30.43
CA LYS A 151 -30.40 -7.02 30.99
C LYS A 151 -31.85 -7.41 31.34
N ALA A 152 -32.34 -8.55 30.87
CA ALA A 152 -33.70 -9.04 31.16
C ALA A 152 -33.85 -9.66 32.57
N ASN A 153 -32.77 -10.18 33.17
CA ASN A 153 -32.84 -10.90 34.44
C ASN A 153 -32.82 -10.02 35.72
N ARG A 154 -32.90 -8.69 35.60
CA ARG A 154 -33.03 -7.77 36.76
C ARG A 154 -34.39 -7.08 36.87
N ARG A 155 -35.41 -7.53 36.12
CA ARG A 155 -36.77 -6.94 36.13
C ARG A 155 -37.89 -7.96 36.33
N SER A 156 -37.61 -9.11 36.94
CA SER A 156 -38.66 -10.04 37.39
C SER A 156 -38.47 -10.34 38.87
N GLY A 157 -39.07 -9.50 39.71
CA GLY A 157 -39.06 -9.67 41.15
C GLY A 157 -39.43 -8.39 41.90
N SER A 158 -40.73 -8.05 41.92
CA SER A 158 -41.46 -7.47 43.06
C SER A 158 -42.71 -6.73 42.56
N ASN A 159 -43.87 -7.35 42.78
CA ASN A 159 -45.16 -6.67 42.80
C ASN A 159 -45.20 -5.64 43.94
N GLY A 160 -45.80 -4.47 43.69
CA GLY A 160 -46.15 -3.52 44.73
C GLY A 160 -46.41 -2.11 44.19
N ALA A 161 -47.65 -1.84 43.76
CA ALA A 161 -48.22 -0.48 43.70
C ALA A 161 -49.01 -0.23 45.01
N PRO A 162 -49.52 0.99 45.35
CA PRO A 162 -49.58 2.24 44.57
C PRO A 162 -49.37 3.58 45.36
N ALA A 163 -49.54 4.68 44.63
CA ALA A 163 -50.05 6.02 45.03
C ALA A 163 -49.14 7.05 45.74
N GLY A 164 -49.12 8.27 45.19
CA GLY A 164 -48.65 9.49 45.89
C GLY A 164 -48.28 10.70 45.02
N THR A 165 -49.29 11.48 44.62
CA THR A 165 -49.32 12.97 44.47
C THR A 165 -48.41 13.75 43.50
N SER A 166 -49.10 14.34 42.50
CA SER A 166 -49.10 15.74 42.02
C SER A 166 -47.81 16.58 41.93
N ALA A 167 -47.54 17.11 40.73
CA ALA A 167 -47.63 18.56 40.44
C ALA A 167 -47.59 18.83 38.93
N VAL A 168 -48.62 19.50 38.43
CA VAL A 168 -48.72 20.10 37.10
C VAL A 168 -48.08 21.48 37.18
N VAL A 169 -47.08 21.76 36.34
CA VAL A 169 -46.64 23.13 36.01
C VAL A 169 -46.21 23.15 34.53
N ALA A 170 -47.03 23.74 33.68
CA ALA A 170 -46.58 24.43 32.46
C ALA A 170 -46.07 25.83 32.91
N PRO A 171 -45.19 26.57 32.20
CA PRO A 171 -45.29 26.81 30.75
C PRO A 171 -43.97 27.13 30.00
N VAL A 172 -44.17 27.66 28.79
CA VAL A 172 -43.35 28.60 28.00
C VAL A 172 -42.61 27.98 26.82
N GLY A 173 -43.09 28.38 25.64
CA GLY A 173 -42.62 27.96 24.34
C GLY A 173 -41.18 28.36 24.06
N TYR A 174 -40.54 27.51 23.27
CA TYR A 174 -39.25 27.80 22.66
C TYR A 174 -39.36 27.64 21.16
N HIS A 175 -38.93 28.73 20.53
CA HIS A 175 -38.65 28.93 19.13
C HIS A 175 -38.00 27.73 18.43
N GLU A 176 -38.54 27.41 17.26
CA GLU A 176 -37.92 26.62 16.22
C GLU A 176 -36.65 27.32 15.69
N PRO A 177 -35.46 26.67 15.68
CA PRO A 177 -34.28 27.25 15.07
C PRO A 177 -34.31 27.04 13.54
N PRO A 178 -33.93 28.05 12.74
CA PRO A 178 -33.95 27.94 11.29
C PRO A 178 -32.85 27.00 10.77
N ALA A 179 -33.20 26.24 9.72
CA ALA A 179 -32.32 25.35 8.98
C ALA A 179 -31.10 26.09 8.41
N LEU A 180 -29.90 25.61 8.73
CA LEU A 180 -28.64 26.07 8.14
C LEU A 180 -28.50 25.53 6.70
N PRO A 181 -28.02 26.35 5.74
CA PRO A 181 -27.85 25.92 4.36
C PRO A 181 -26.68 24.95 4.19
N SER A 182 -26.92 23.93 3.36
CA SER A 182 -25.95 22.92 2.92
C SER A 182 -24.73 23.56 2.24
N ARG A 183 -23.55 23.39 2.82
CA ARG A 183 -22.27 23.78 2.21
C ARG A 183 -21.70 22.59 1.44
N THR A 184 -21.91 22.57 0.13
CA THR A 184 -21.10 21.76 -0.80
C THR A 184 -19.66 22.29 -0.84
N PRO A 185 -18.63 21.44 -0.68
CA PRO A 185 -17.25 21.85 -0.87
C PRO A 185 -16.92 22.04 -2.36
N PRO A 186 -16.04 23.00 -2.72
CA PRO A 186 -15.65 23.25 -4.11
C PRO A 186 -14.74 22.13 -4.67
N PRO A 187 -14.73 21.93 -6.01
CA PRO A 187 -13.89 20.92 -6.65
C PRO A 187 -12.42 21.37 -6.69
N MET A 188 -11.53 20.53 -6.16
CA MET A 188 -10.08 20.75 -6.21
C MET A 188 -9.55 20.59 -7.66
N PRO A 189 -8.64 21.46 -8.13
CA PRO A 189 -8.01 21.33 -9.44
C PRO A 189 -7.04 20.15 -9.46
N ARG A 190 -7.16 19.30 -10.49
CA ARG A 190 -6.30 18.15 -10.73
C ARG A 190 -4.89 18.62 -11.13
N PRO A 191 -3.81 18.15 -10.48
CA PRO A 191 -2.48 18.35 -11.05
C PRO A 191 -2.33 17.48 -12.31
N ASP A 192 -1.93 18.13 -13.41
CA ASP A 192 -1.57 17.52 -14.68
C ASP A 192 -0.53 16.42 -14.47
N ARG A 193 -0.95 15.18 -14.69
CA ARG A 193 -0.10 14.00 -14.63
C ARG A 193 0.67 13.89 -15.96
N ARG A 194 1.80 14.60 -16.09
CA ARG A 194 2.78 14.38 -17.16
C ARG A 194 3.87 13.41 -16.69
N THR A 195 3.66 12.12 -16.90
CA THR A 195 4.74 11.20 -17.35
C THR A 195 4.09 9.93 -17.93
N PRO A 196 4.46 9.47 -19.14
CA PRO A 196 3.92 8.24 -19.72
C PRO A 196 4.50 7.02 -18.99
N GLY A 197 3.63 6.17 -18.46
CA GLY A 197 4.03 4.83 -18.02
C GLY A 197 4.38 3.93 -19.22
N PRO A 198 5.15 2.84 -19.01
CA PRO A 198 5.52 1.92 -20.07
C PRO A 198 4.27 1.24 -20.64
N ARG A 199 4.09 1.28 -21.96
CA ARG A 199 3.08 0.45 -22.64
C ARG A 199 3.54 -0.99 -22.59
N ASP A 200 2.82 -1.83 -21.85
CA ASP A 200 2.81 -3.27 -22.07
C ASP A 200 2.33 -3.55 -23.50
N ARG A 201 3.28 -3.82 -24.40
CA ARG A 201 2.97 -4.42 -25.69
C ARG A 201 2.57 -5.86 -25.45
N ARG A 202 1.25 -6.08 -25.40
CA ARG A 202 0.62 -7.37 -25.57
C ARG A 202 1.14 -8.00 -26.86
N SER A 203 2.04 -8.97 -26.71
CA SER A 203 2.56 -9.79 -27.80
C SER A 203 1.38 -10.53 -28.42
N THR A 204 1.07 -10.20 -29.67
CA THR A 204 0.03 -10.85 -30.45
C THR A 204 0.73 -11.80 -31.40
N TYR A 205 0.31 -13.06 -31.34
CA TYR A 205 0.78 -14.20 -32.13
C TYR A 205 1.19 -13.86 -33.56
N GLY A 206 2.45 -14.12 -33.90
CA GLY A 206 2.99 -14.14 -35.26
C GLY A 206 3.85 -15.39 -35.44
N ALA A 207 3.48 -16.23 -36.39
CA ALA A 207 4.15 -17.49 -36.71
C ALA A 207 5.62 -17.27 -37.15
N PRO A 208 6.53 -18.23 -36.92
CA PRO A 208 7.90 -18.14 -37.39
C PRO A 208 7.99 -18.35 -38.92
N PRO A 209 8.91 -17.69 -39.62
CA PRO A 209 9.13 -17.89 -41.06
C PRO A 209 9.81 -19.24 -41.35
N PRO A 210 9.59 -19.84 -42.55
CA PRO A 210 10.20 -21.11 -42.90
C PRO A 210 11.70 -20.97 -43.16
N GLN A 211 12.48 -21.86 -42.55
CA GLN A 211 13.92 -22.02 -42.80
C GLN A 211 14.15 -22.60 -44.19
N GLN A 212 14.89 -21.87 -45.02
CA GLN A 212 15.41 -22.40 -46.29
C GLN A 212 16.61 -23.31 -45.98
N GLN A 213 16.54 -24.56 -46.40
CA GLN A 213 17.67 -25.50 -46.36
C GLN A 213 18.64 -25.19 -47.51
N PRO A 214 19.97 -25.26 -47.30
CA PRO A 214 20.93 -25.22 -48.39
C PRO A 214 20.94 -26.55 -49.18
N PRO A 215 21.20 -26.53 -50.49
CA PRO A 215 21.18 -27.74 -51.31
C PRO A 215 22.35 -28.66 -50.99
N SER A 216 22.02 -29.95 -50.80
CA SER A 216 22.97 -31.04 -50.67
C SER A 216 23.72 -31.27 -51.98
N TYR A 217 25.03 -31.10 -51.96
CA TYR A 217 25.91 -31.41 -53.08
C TYR A 217 26.38 -32.86 -52.93
N TYR A 218 25.76 -33.79 -53.67
CA TYR A 218 26.28 -35.14 -53.90
C TYR A 218 25.88 -35.64 -55.29
N GLY A 219 26.87 -36.09 -56.05
CA GLY A 219 26.77 -36.64 -57.41
C GLY A 219 27.84 -35.98 -58.29
N GLY A 220 28.97 -36.61 -58.62
CA GLY A 220 29.18 -38.01 -58.93
C GLY A 220 29.29 -38.13 -60.46
N TYR A 221 30.51 -38.04 -60.98
CA TYR A 221 31.13 -38.78 -62.08
C TYR A 221 32.60 -38.35 -62.19
#